data_AF-A0A9D1ES02-F1
#
_entry.id   AF-A0A9D1ES02-F1
#
_cell.length_a   1.000
_cell.length_b   1.000
_cell.length_c   1.000
_cell.angle_alpha   90.00
_cell.angle_beta   90.00
_cell.angle_gamma   90.00
#
_symmetry.space_group_name_H-M   'P 1'
#
loop_
_entity.id
_entity.type
_entity.pdbx_description
1 polymer ?
#
loop_
_entity_poly.entity_id
_entity_poly.type
_entity_poly.pdbx_seq_one_letter_code
_entity_poly.pdbx_strand_id
1 'polypeptide(L)' 'MNERRKKYLLEYYKKFKEIRFRVKMEEYKAYEEAAQKAGYPSMRQFYLEAIHEKMEKLQKEAMENQDENMVP' A
#
# COMPACT_ATOMS: atom_id res chain seq x y z
N MET A 1 -26.71 20.55 -3.89
CA MET A 1 -25.36 20.56 -3.28
C MET A 1 -24.75 21.95 -3.49
N ASN A 2 -24.29 22.65 -2.44
CA ASN A 2 -23.81 24.05 -2.56
C ASN A 2 -22.37 24.10 -3.12
N GLU A 3 -22.08 25.02 -4.05
CA GLU A 3 -20.77 25.16 -4.74
C GLU A 3 -19.58 25.27 -3.79
N ARG A 4 -19.74 25.96 -2.65
CA ARG A 4 -18.68 26.07 -1.62
C ARG A 4 -18.24 24.71 -1.07
N ARG A 5 -19.19 23.80 -0.83
CA ARG A 5 -18.88 22.44 -0.33
C ARG A 5 -18.19 21.61 -1.40
N LYS A 6 -18.57 21.77 -2.68
CA LYS A 6 -17.95 21.06 -3.80
C LYS A 6 -16.47 21.45 -3.96
N LYS A 7 -16.17 22.75 -3.89
CA LYS A 7 -14.78 23.27 -3.98
C LYS A 7 -13.92 22.78 -2.80
N TYR A 8 -14.46 22.82 -1.58
CA TYR A 8 -13.76 22.31 -0.40
C TYR A 8 -13.42 20.82 -0.51
N LEU A 9 -14.38 19.98 -0.93
CA LEU A 9 -14.15 18.56 -1.14
C LEU A 9 -13.08 18.31 -2.20
N LEU A 10 -13.10 19.06 -3.31
CA LEU A 10 -12.10 18.91 -4.37
C LEU A 10 -10.68 19.23 -3.88
N GLU A 11 -10.51 20.34 -3.14
CA GLU A 11 -9.21 20.70 -2.55
C GLU A 11 -8.74 19.68 -1.51
N TYR A 12 -9.66 19.09 -0.75
CA TYR A 12 -9.33 18.02 0.18
C TYR A 12 -8.85 16.76 -0.56
N TYR A 13 -9.55 16.33 -1.60
CA TYR A 13 -9.18 15.15 -2.38
C TYR A 13 -7.88 15.30 -3.16
N LYS A 14 -7.48 16.53 -3.55
CA LYS A 14 -6.18 16.78 -4.20
C LYS A 14 -4.97 16.33 -3.39
N LYS A 15 -5.12 16.20 -2.06
CA LYS A 15 -4.05 15.73 -1.15
C LYS A 15 -3.81 14.22 -1.24
N PHE A 16 -4.71 13.48 -1.88
CA PHE A 16 -4.65 12.03 -1.93
C PHE A 16 -4.41 11.54 -3.36
N LYS A 17 -3.62 10.47 -3.49
CA LYS A 17 -3.50 9.70 -4.72
C LYS A 17 -4.24 8.38 -4.55
N GLU A 18 -4.98 8.00 -5.58
CA GLU A 18 -5.70 6.73 -5.59
C GLU A 18 -4.83 5.64 -6.23
N ILE A 19 -4.71 4.51 -5.55
CA ILE A 19 -4.02 3.32 -6.05
C ILE A 19 -5.10 2.31 -6.45
N ARG A 20 -5.14 1.92 -7.73
CA ARG A 20 -6.09 0.93 -8.27
C ARG A 20 -5.34 -0.11 -9.07
N PHE A 21 -5.65 -1.38 -8.82
CA PHE A 21 -5.15 -2.50 -9.58
C PHE A 21 -6.29 -3.37 -10.06
N ARG A 22 -6.14 -3.94 -11.26
CA ARG A 22 -6.99 -5.04 -11.72
C ARG A 22 -6.20 -6.33 -11.54
N VAL A 23 -6.83 -7.32 -10.95
CA VAL A 23 -6.26 -8.64 -10.72
C VAL A 23 -7.21 -9.68 -11.31
N LYS A 24 -6.70 -10.87 -11.59
CA LYS A 24 -7.53 -12.00 -12.00
C LYS A 24 -8.41 -12.45 -10.83
N MET A 25 -9.48 -13.18 -11.13
CA MET A 25 -10.38 -13.68 -10.10
C MET A 25 -9.68 -14.66 -9.15
N GLU A 26 -8.76 -15.46 -9.68
CA GLU A 26 -8.00 -16.45 -8.92
C GLU A 26 -7.03 -15.77 -7.94
N GLU A 27 -6.37 -14.70 -8.39
CA GLU A 27 -5.48 -13.89 -7.56
C GLU A 27 -6.27 -13.23 -6.42
N TYR A 28 -7.42 -12.64 -6.75
CA TYR A 28 -8.28 -12.02 -5.75
C TYR A 28 -8.71 -13.02 -4.65
N LYS A 29 -9.16 -14.21 -5.04
CA LYS A 29 -9.53 -15.27 -4.09
C LYS A 29 -8.37 -15.68 -3.19
N ALA A 30 -7.18 -15.86 -3.76
CA ALA A 30 -6.00 -16.21 -2.98
C ALA A 30 -5.64 -15.12 -1.95
N TYR A 31 -5.75 -13.85 -2.33
CA TYR A 31 -5.52 -12.72 -1.41
C TYR A 31 -6.59 -12.66 -0.31
N GLU A 32 -7.86 -12.85 -0.67
CA GLU A 32 -8.98 -12.83 0.26
C GLU A 32 -8.87 -13.95 1.31
N GLU A 33 -8.58 -15.17 0.88
CA GLU A 33 -8.37 -16.30 1.79
C GLU A 33 -7.19 -16.07 2.73
N ALA A 34 -6.07 -15.52 2.21
CA ALA A 34 -4.90 -15.20 3.02
C ALA A 34 -5.23 -14.12 4.07
N ALA A 35 -5.90 -13.04 3.67
CA ALA A 35 -6.32 -11.97 4.56
C ALA A 35 -7.26 -12.48 5.66
N GLN A 36 -8.24 -13.32 5.29
CA GLN A 36 -9.19 -13.89 6.24
C GLN A 36 -8.51 -14.82 7.25
N LYS A 37 -7.62 -15.71 6.78
CA LYS A 37 -6.84 -16.61 7.66
C LYS A 37 -5.96 -15.84 8.63
N ALA A 38 -5.39 -14.72 8.19
CA ALA A 38 -4.58 -13.84 9.03
C ALA A 38 -5.42 -12.88 9.92
N GLY A 39 -6.75 -12.91 9.83
CA GLY A 39 -7.63 -12.14 10.70
C GLY A 39 -7.75 -10.66 10.35
N TYR A 40 -7.46 -10.28 9.09
CA TYR A 40 -7.54 -8.89 8.68
C TYR A 40 -9.00 -8.39 8.61
N PRO A 41 -9.29 -7.17 9.11
CA PRO A 41 -10.64 -6.60 9.07
C PRO A 41 -11.02 -6.06 7.68
N SER A 42 -10.06 -5.87 6.78
CA SER A 42 -10.30 -5.46 5.40
C SER A 42 -9.14 -5.80 4.47
N MET A 43 -9.45 -6.06 3.19
CA MET A 43 -8.44 -6.25 2.14
C MET A 43 -7.52 -5.04 1.97
N ARG A 44 -8.04 -3.81 2.19
CA ARG A 44 -7.23 -2.60 2.12
C ARG A 44 -6.07 -2.64 3.11
N GLN A 45 -6.33 -3.04 4.36
CA GLN A 45 -5.29 -3.11 5.38
C GLN A 45 -4.26 -4.17 5.03
N PHE A 46 -4.72 -5.35 4.62
CA PHE A 46 -3.86 -6.43 4.15
C PHE A 46 -2.90 -5.98 3.03
N TYR A 47 -3.42 -5.30 2.00
CA TYR A 47 -2.59 -4.81 0.90
C TYR A 47 -1.60 -3.72 1.33
N LEU A 48 -2.02 -2.77 2.17
CA LEU A 48 -1.13 -1.70 2.62
C LEU A 48 0.00 -2.21 3.50
N GLU A 49 -0.28 -3.15 4.40
CA GLU A 49 0.75 -3.75 5.24
C GLU A 49 1.74 -4.57 4.39
N ALA A 50 1.27 -5.35 3.43
CA ALA A 50 2.15 -6.09 2.51
C ALA A 50 3.05 -5.15 1.68
N ILE A 51 2.52 -4.00 1.23
CA ILE A 51 3.31 -2.99 0.52
C ILE A 51 4.37 -2.38 1.44
N HIS A 52 4.01 -2.00 2.67
CA HIS A 52 4.94 -1.43 3.63
C HIS A 52 6.03 -2.42 4.02
N GLU A 53 5.67 -3.68 4.28
CA GLU A 53 6.64 -4.74 4.59
C GLU A 53 7.67 -4.90 3.47
N LYS A 54 7.23 -4.86 2.20
CA LYS A 54 8.15 -4.92 1.07
C LYS A 54 9.03 -3.67 0.97
N MET A 55 8.48 -2.48 1.23
CA MET A 55 9.26 -1.23 1.25
C MET A 55 10.35 -1.27 2.33
N GLU A 56 10.02 -1.69 3.54
CA GLU A 56 10.98 -1.78 4.65
C GLU A 56 12.10 -2.79 4.36
N LYS A 57 11.77 -3.95 3.79
CA LYS A 57 12.77 -4.94 3.35
C LYS A 57 13.73 -4.36 2.33
N LEU A 58 13.21 -3.70 1.29
CA LEU A 58 14.03 -3.05 0.26
C LEU A 58 14.91 -1.92 0.82
N GLN A 59 14.42 -1.16 1.81
CA GLN A 59 15.22 -0.12 2.47
C GLN A 59 16.37 -0.72 3.28
N LYS A 60 16.11 -1.80 4.04
CA LYS A 60 17.13 -2.51 4.81
C LYS A 60 18.20 -3.11 3.89
N GLU A 61 17.77 -3.81 2.83
CA GLU A 61 18.66 -4.35 1.80
C GLU A 61 19.54 -3.24 1.19
N ALA A 62 18.97 -2.07 0.90
CA ALA A 62 19.75 -0.96 0.36
C ALA A 62 20.79 -0.38 1.34
N MET A 63 20.50 -0.39 2.65
CA MET A 63 21.44 0.07 3.68
C MET A 63 22.59 -0.94 3.90
N GLU A 64 22.27 -2.23 3.98
CA GLU A 64 23.28 -3.31 4.13
C GLU A 64 24.28 -3.32 2.96
N ASN A 65 23.81 -3.09 1.74
CA ASN A 65 24.68 -2.98 0.56
C ASN A 65 25.55 -1.71 0.53
N GLN A 66 25.24 -0.67 1.31
CA GLN A 66 26.08 0.53 1.45
C GLN A 66 27.20 0.33 2.48
N ASP A 67 26.94 -0.44 3.54
CA ASP A 67 27.93 -0.73 4.58
C ASP A 67 29.03 -1.70 4.09
N GLU A 68 28.72 -2.67 3.22
CA GLU A 68 29.73 -3.56 2.61
C GLU A 68 30.70 -2.81 1.67
N ASN A 69 30.30 -1.67 1.12
CA ASN A 69 31.12 -0.84 0.23
C ASN A 69 31.98 0.22 0.97
N MET A 70 31.98 0.20 2.31
CA MET A 70 32.79 1.07 3.18
C MET A 70 33.92 0.34 3.91
N VAL A 71 34.23 -0.92 3.54
CA VAL A 71 35.44 -1.60 4.03
C VAL A 71 36.64 -1.18 3.17
N PRO A 72 37.72 -0.61 3.77
CA PRO A 72 38.93 -0.21 3.04
C PRO A 72 39.69 -1.39 2.42
#